data_AF-A0A955J6J0-F1
#
_entry.id   AF-A0A955J6J0-F1
#
_cell.length_a   1.000
_cell.length_b   1.000
_cell.length_c   1.000
_cell.angle_alpha   90.00
_cell.angle_beta   90.00
_cell.angle_gamma   90.00
#
_symmetry.space_group_name_H-M   'P 1'
#
loop_
_entity.id
_entity.type
_entity.pdbx_description
1 polymer ?
#
loop_
_entity_poly.entity_id
_entity_poly.type
_entity_poly.pdbx_seq_one_letter_code
_entity_poly.pdbx_strand_id
1 'polypeptide(L)'
;MSRNVKNQFDNTASAVVTFEAGLKTKQAVNQVHDTAPTIGELTTSFGNPATLGRGFIGTVDDNDGDTNFYIVAVSDGSFFYTKMTKAAA
;
A
#
# COMPACT_ATOMS: atom_id res chain seq x y z
N MET A 1 -10.74 -39.72 -7.33
CA MET A 1 -11.69 -38.75 -6.74
C MET A 1 -11.15 -37.35 -6.99
N SER A 2 -11.79 -36.59 -7.88
CA SER A 2 -11.34 -35.26 -8.29
C SER A 2 -11.85 -34.21 -7.28
N ARG A 3 -10.94 -33.48 -6.62
CA ARG A 3 -11.32 -32.30 -5.84
C ARG A 3 -11.40 -31.12 -6.80
N ASN A 4 -12.61 -30.62 -7.00
CA ASN A 4 -12.92 -29.51 -7.88
C ASN A 4 -12.49 -28.18 -7.21
N VAL A 5 -11.25 -27.73 -7.43
CA VAL A 5 -10.69 -26.50 -6.80
C VAL A 5 -11.12 -25.21 -7.55
N LYS A 6 -12.12 -25.29 -8.43
CA LYS A 6 -12.52 -24.19 -9.32
C LYS A 6 -13.55 -23.22 -8.74
N ASN A 7 -13.79 -23.21 -7.43
CA ASN A 7 -14.82 -22.36 -6.82
C ASN A 7 -14.31 -21.43 -5.71
N GLN A 8 -12.99 -21.23 -5.62
CA GLN A 8 -12.38 -20.37 -4.59
C GLN A 8 -12.05 -18.94 -5.09
N PHE A 9 -12.13 -18.66 -6.39
CA PHE A 9 -11.82 -17.33 -6.94
C PHE A 9 -12.85 -16.74 -7.90
N ASP A 10 -13.93 -17.46 -8.19
CA ASP A 10 -15.05 -16.92 -8.97
C ASP A 10 -16.00 -16.14 -8.06
N ASN A 11 -15.52 -15.01 -7.50
CA ASN A 11 -16.38 -14.08 -6.80
C ASN A 11 -16.71 -12.88 -7.68
N THR A 12 -17.73 -13.06 -8.53
CA THR A 12 -18.31 -12.02 -9.40
C THR A 12 -19.30 -11.11 -8.66
N ALA A 13 -19.38 -11.18 -7.33
CA ALA A 13 -20.00 -10.16 -6.49
C ALA A 13 -18.90 -9.49 -5.66
N SER A 14 -18.95 -8.15 -5.53
CA SER A 14 -18.00 -7.35 -4.77
C SER A 14 -17.67 -8.01 -3.43
N ALA A 15 -16.52 -8.68 -3.40
CA ALA A 15 -16.08 -9.53 -2.30
C ALA A 15 -15.57 -8.65 -1.19
N VAL A 16 -16.46 -8.10 -0.37
CA VAL A 16 -16.05 -7.38 0.82
C VAL A 16 -15.39 -8.37 1.76
N VAL A 17 -14.07 -8.26 1.92
CA VAL A 17 -13.31 -9.01 2.93
C VAL A 17 -13.25 -8.18 4.20
N THR A 18 -13.72 -8.73 5.31
CA THR A 18 -13.73 -8.06 6.62
C THR A 18 -12.52 -8.48 7.46
N PHE A 19 -11.86 -7.50 8.09
CA PHE A 19 -10.75 -7.72 9.00
C PHE A 19 -11.09 -7.19 10.39
N GLU A 20 -11.19 -8.06 11.40
CA GLU A 20 -11.57 -7.66 12.77
C GLU A 20 -10.50 -6.83 13.48
N ALA A 21 -9.22 -7.06 13.15
CA ALA A 21 -8.07 -6.39 13.78
C ALA A 21 -7.40 -5.33 12.87
N GLY A 22 -8.09 -4.90 11.81
CA GLY A 22 -7.54 -4.01 10.80
C GLY A 22 -6.57 -4.70 9.83
N LEU A 23 -5.85 -3.89 9.05
CA LEU A 23 -4.94 -4.35 7.99
C LEU A 23 -3.52 -3.86 8.26
N LYS A 24 -2.54 -4.76 8.15
CA LYS A 24 -1.13 -4.41 8.04
C LYS A 24 -0.73 -4.46 6.58
N THR A 25 -0.29 -3.33 6.03
CA THR A 25 0.27 -3.24 4.69
C THR A 25 1.80 -3.20 4.75
N LYS A 26 2.47 -3.31 3.59
CA LYS A 26 3.91 -3.15 3.53
C LYS A 26 4.28 -1.72 3.96
N GLN A 27 5.17 -1.61 4.95
CA GLN A 27 5.79 -0.36 5.36
C GLN A 27 7.20 -0.26 4.79
N ALA A 28 7.53 0.89 4.22
CA ALA A 28 8.89 1.26 3.83
C ALA A 28 9.48 2.21 4.87
N VAL A 29 10.76 2.02 5.20
CA VAL A 29 11.51 2.84 6.18
C VAL A 29 12.72 3.55 5.57
N ASN A 30 12.85 3.48 4.24
CA ASN A 30 13.90 4.21 3.54
C ASN A 30 13.57 5.71 3.44
N GLN A 31 14.61 6.51 3.23
CA GLN A 31 14.47 7.93 2.96
C GLN A 31 13.61 8.20 1.72
N VAL A 32 12.65 9.09 1.89
CA VAL A 32 11.89 9.73 0.82
C VAL A 32 11.91 11.25 1.04
N HIS A 33 11.56 12.05 0.03
CA HIS A 33 11.53 13.50 0.23
C HIS A 33 10.53 13.94 1.32
N ASP A 34 11.01 14.72 2.30
CA ASP A 34 10.28 15.18 3.50
C ASP A 34 8.97 15.96 3.22
N THR A 35 8.88 16.58 2.04
CA THR A 35 7.73 17.38 1.62
C THR A 35 6.81 16.64 0.66
N ALA A 36 7.38 15.91 -0.29
CA ALA A 36 6.68 15.27 -1.38
C ALA A 36 7.49 14.07 -1.90
N PRO A 37 7.11 12.83 -1.55
CA PRO A 37 7.75 11.65 -2.10
C PRO A 37 7.75 11.67 -3.63
N THR A 38 8.88 11.34 -4.23
CA THR A 38 9.04 11.26 -5.68
C THR A 38 8.66 9.87 -6.20
N ILE A 39 8.34 9.78 -7.49
CA ILE A 39 8.07 8.49 -8.14
C ILE A 39 9.26 7.52 -8.03
N GLY A 40 10.50 8.01 -8.09
CA GLY A 40 11.70 7.19 -8.01
C GLY A 40 11.92 6.60 -6.62
N GLU A 41 11.69 7.40 -5.58
CA GLU A 41 11.77 6.95 -4.19
C GLU A 41 10.69 5.89 -3.89
N LEU A 42 9.43 6.16 -4.25
CA LEU A 42 8.33 5.22 -4.06
C LEU A 42 8.50 3.93 -4.89
N THR A 43 9.10 4.03 -6.07
CA THR A 43 9.47 2.85 -6.88
C THR A 43 10.55 2.02 -6.18
N THR A 44 11.50 2.65 -5.50
CA THR A 44 12.52 1.95 -4.70
C THR A 44 11.89 1.25 -3.50
N SER A 45 10.96 1.90 -2.81
CA SER A 45 10.25 1.34 -1.64
C SER A 45 9.35 0.15 -1.98
N PHE A 46 8.56 0.28 -3.05
CA PHE A 46 7.44 -0.63 -3.32
C PHE A 46 7.59 -1.43 -4.63
N GLY A 47 8.36 -0.95 -5.60
CA GLY A 47 8.44 -1.49 -6.96
C GLY A 47 7.70 -0.63 -7.98
N ASN A 48 7.71 -1.02 -9.26
CA ASN A 48 7.04 -0.25 -10.32
C ASN A 48 5.51 -0.24 -10.10
N PRO A 49 4.85 0.94 -10.08
CA PRO A 49 3.41 1.02 -9.84
C PRO A 49 2.58 0.23 -10.85
N ALA A 50 3.01 0.13 -12.11
CA ALA A 50 2.32 -0.69 -13.11
C ALA A 50 2.33 -2.19 -12.77
N THR A 51 3.33 -2.66 -12.02
CA THR A 51 3.42 -4.05 -11.55
C THR A 51 2.68 -4.30 -10.23
N LEU A 52 2.56 -3.26 -9.39
CA LEU A 52 1.78 -3.32 -8.16
C LEU A 52 0.28 -3.39 -8.45
N GLY A 53 -0.16 -2.67 -9.49
CA GLY A 53 -1.54 -2.68 -9.95
C GLY A 53 -2.50 -1.89 -9.07
N ARG A 54 -3.73 -1.75 -9.56
CA ARG A 54 -4.80 -1.00 -8.88
C ARG A 54 -5.12 -1.61 -7.53
N GLY A 55 -5.26 -0.74 -6.52
CA GLY A 55 -5.70 -1.14 -5.18
C GLY A 55 -4.56 -1.52 -4.23
N PHE A 56 -3.30 -1.45 -4.67
CA PHE A 56 -2.18 -1.52 -3.74
C PHE A 56 -2.22 -0.33 -2.77
N ILE A 57 -2.01 -0.62 -1.49
CA ILE A 57 -1.80 0.35 -0.42
C ILE A 57 -0.55 -0.05 0.37
N GLY A 58 0.31 0.92 0.68
CA GLY A 58 1.48 0.79 1.53
C GLY A 58 1.65 2.02 2.41
N THR A 59 2.57 1.94 3.37
CA THR A 59 2.95 3.08 4.22
C THR A 59 4.43 3.38 4.11
N VAL A 60 4.80 4.65 4.29
CA VAL A 60 6.19 5.08 4.45
C VAL A 60 6.33 5.70 5.81
N ASP A 61 7.27 5.20 6.61
CA ASP A 61 7.80 5.86 7.79
C ASP A 61 9.20 6.36 7.43
N ASP A 62 9.24 7.61 6.98
CA ASP A 62 10.45 8.21 6.44
C ASP A 62 11.58 8.21 7.48
N ASN A 63 12.71 7.63 7.11
CA ASN A 63 13.87 7.39 7.96
C ASN A 63 13.65 6.56 9.23
N ASP A 64 12.55 5.83 9.37
CA ASP A 64 12.13 5.29 10.68
C ASP A 64 12.03 6.41 11.73
N GLY A 65 11.70 7.62 11.27
CA GLY A 65 11.77 8.85 12.04
C GLY A 65 10.44 9.26 12.64
N ASP A 66 9.36 8.57 12.30
CA ASP A 66 8.06 8.68 12.96
C ASP A 66 7.48 10.11 12.92
N THR A 67 7.94 10.86 11.90
CA THR A 67 7.74 12.31 11.68
C THR A 67 7.06 12.56 10.33
N ASN A 68 7.66 12.09 9.23
CA ASN A 68 7.03 12.13 7.91
C ASN A 68 6.43 10.75 7.59
N PHE A 69 5.17 10.56 7.96
CA PHE A 69 4.46 9.31 7.68
C PHE A 69 3.52 9.48 6.48
N TYR A 70 3.54 8.56 5.53
CA TYR A 70 2.72 8.63 4.32
C TYR A 70 1.89 7.36 4.14
N ILE A 71 0.64 7.53 3.70
CA ILE A 71 -0.12 6.46 3.05
C ILE A 71 0.08 6.60 1.55
N VAL A 72 0.47 5.50 0.90
CA VAL A 72 0.72 5.44 -0.54
C VAL A 72 -0.24 4.46 -1.18
N ALA A 73 -0.88 4.88 -2.27
CA ALA A 73 -1.79 4.07 -3.07
C ALA A 73 -1.30 3.99 -4.51
N VAL A 74 -1.71 2.93 -5.22
CA VAL A 74 -1.50 2.81 -6.66
C VAL A 74 -2.83 2.72 -7.39
N SER A 75 -2.94 3.50 -8.46
CA SER A 75 -3.92 3.29 -9.53
C SER A 75 -3.22 3.30 -10.87
N ASP A 76 -3.52 2.29 -11.69
CA ASP A 76 -2.89 2.07 -12.99
C ASP A 76 -1.37 1.95 -12.89
N GLY A 77 -0.66 3.03 -13.21
CA GLY A 77 0.81 3.12 -13.15
C GLY A 77 1.29 4.33 -12.37
N SER A 78 0.44 4.91 -11.52
CA SER A 78 0.75 6.12 -10.75
C SER A 78 0.67 5.85 -9.27
N PHE A 79 1.65 6.39 -8.54
CA PHE A 79 1.56 6.52 -7.10
C PHE A 79 0.74 7.75 -6.73
N PHE A 80 -0.10 7.59 -5.72
CA PHE A 80 -0.77 8.66 -4.99
C PHE A 80 -0.30 8.57 -3.55
N TYR A 81 -0.14 9.70 -2.88
CA TYR A 81 0.22 9.70 -1.48
C TYR A 81 -0.55 10.78 -0.71
N THR A 82 -0.69 10.56 0.58
CA THR A 82 -1.07 11.60 1.54
C THR A 82 -0.14 11.54 2.73
N LYS A 83 0.28 12.71 3.21
CA LYS A 83 1.07 12.82 4.45
C LYS A 83 0.10 12.78 5.64
N MET A 84 0.39 11.90 6.58
CA MET A 84 -0.37 11.75 7.81
C MET A 84 0.11 12.75 8.86
N THR A 85 -0.79 13.11 9.77
CA THR A 85 -0.44 13.88 10.96
C THR A 85 -0.41 12.92 12.15
N LYS A 86 0.69 12.93 12.90
CA LYS A 86 0.81 12.14 14.13
C LYS A 86 -0.20 12.65 15.15
N ALA A 87 -0.99 11.74 15.71
CA ALA A 87 -1.90 12.08 16.81
C ALA A 87 -1.09 12.56 18.03
N ALA A 88 -1.67 13.47 18.81
CA ALA A 88 -1.10 13.85 20.09
C ALA A 88 -1.07 12.63 21.04
N ALA A 89 -0.05 12.59 21.90
CA ALA A 89 0.11 11.56 22.92
C ALA A 89 -1.00 11.60 23.97
#